data_AF-A0A8G0PJ73-F1
#
_entry.id   AF-A0A8G0PJ73-F1
#
_cell.length_a   1.000
_cell.length_b   1.000
_cell.length_c   1.000
_cell.angle_alpha   90.00
_cell.angle_beta   90.00
_cell.angle_gamma   90.00
#
_symmetry.space_group_name_H-M   'P 1'
#
loop_
_entity.id
_entity.type
_entity.pdbx_description
1 polymer ?
#
loop_
_entity_poly.entity_id
_entity_poly.type
_entity_poly.pdbx_seq_one_letter_code
_entity_poly.pdbx_strand_id
1 'polypeptide(L)'
;MATISPPLIFGPYIGGITDLKHLNESTAVLWSLLDAKEVPPSDFTGFVDVPVAAKAHIEVYKRPDAGGQRFLVASPFNYQDAVDALREDIPELVNCIPEGTKGINISNTVYCVNRKC
;
A
#
# COMPACT_ATOMS: atom_id res chain seq x y z
N MET A 1 24.20 12.43 -2.87
CA MET A 1 22.95 12.16 -2.13
C MET A 1 21.87 11.79 -3.13
N ALA A 2 21.07 10.77 -2.84
CA ALA A 2 19.90 10.36 -3.63
C ALA A 2 18.73 10.13 -2.67
N THR A 3 17.49 10.22 -3.16
CA THR A 3 16.29 10.09 -2.32
C THR A 3 15.35 9.04 -2.89
N ILE A 4 14.90 8.12 -2.04
CA ILE A 4 13.74 7.26 -2.31
C ILE A 4 12.51 7.92 -1.69
N SER A 5 11.46 8.08 -2.48
CA SER A 5 10.20 8.72 -2.06
C SER A 5 9.06 7.71 -2.19
N PRO A 6 8.87 6.83 -1.19
CA PRO A 6 7.81 5.84 -1.21
C PRO A 6 6.47 6.47 -0.77
N PRO A 7 5.34 5.90 -1.22
CA PRO A 7 4.01 6.19 -0.71
C PRO A 7 3.77 5.36 0.58
N LEU A 8 2.60 4.73 0.76
CA LEU A 8 2.40 3.76 1.84
C LEU A 8 3.37 2.59 1.66
N ILE A 9 3.91 2.07 2.77
CA ILE A 9 4.80 0.90 2.73
C ILE A 9 4.09 -0.27 3.40
N PHE A 10 3.84 -1.32 2.64
CA PHE A 10 3.23 -2.55 3.15
C PHE A 10 4.25 -3.68 3.20
N GLY A 11 3.96 -4.68 4.03
CA GLY A 11 4.74 -5.90 4.10
C GLY A 11 5.04 -6.36 5.54
N PRO A 12 5.73 -7.49 5.68
CA PRO A 12 5.97 -8.11 6.96
C PRO A 12 6.86 -7.25 7.85
N TYR A 13 6.44 -7.08 9.11
CA TYR A 13 7.24 -6.39 10.12
C TYR A 13 8.25 -7.35 10.76
N ILE A 14 9.55 -7.11 10.54
CA ILE A 14 10.64 -8.02 10.96
C ILE A 14 10.70 -8.20 12.48
N GLY A 15 10.32 -7.18 13.27
CA GLY A 15 10.35 -7.24 14.73
C GLY A 15 9.17 -7.98 15.37
N GLY A 16 8.20 -8.45 14.60
CA GLY A 16 6.91 -8.93 15.09
C GLY A 16 6.00 -7.80 15.61
N ILE A 17 4.69 -7.98 15.53
CA ILE A 17 3.72 -7.00 16.05
C ILE A 17 3.37 -7.41 17.48
N THR A 18 3.74 -6.57 18.46
CA THR A 18 3.49 -6.84 19.89
C THR A 18 2.29 -6.10 20.45
N ASP A 19 1.86 -5.02 19.79
CA ASP A 19 0.70 -4.22 20.21
C ASP A 19 -0.02 -3.64 18.99
N LEU A 20 -1.27 -4.04 18.80
CA LEU A 20 -2.14 -3.58 17.71
C LEU A 20 -2.58 -2.12 17.87
N LYS A 21 -2.37 -1.51 19.05
CA LYS A 21 -2.62 -0.08 19.28
C LYS A 21 -1.47 0.82 18.83
N HIS A 22 -0.30 0.24 18.56
CA HIS A 22 0.92 0.96 18.21
C HIS A 22 1.46 0.48 16.85
N LEU A 23 0.59 0.43 15.86
CA LEU A 23 0.97 0.16 14.47
C LEU A 23 1.58 1.42 13.85
N ASN A 24 2.50 1.24 12.90
CA ASN A 24 2.85 2.34 12.00
C ASN A 24 1.65 2.68 11.10
N GLU A 25 1.61 3.91 10.58
CA GLU A 25 0.47 4.42 9.80
C GLU A 25 0.10 3.51 8.62
N SER A 26 1.06 3.04 7.83
CA SER A 26 0.77 2.18 6.66
C SER A 26 0.19 0.82 7.05
N THR A 27 0.66 0.22 8.15
CA THR A 27 0.07 -1.02 8.66
C THR A 27 -1.30 -0.75 9.30
N ALA A 28 -1.49 0.38 9.97
CA ALA A 28 -2.77 0.78 10.55
C ALA A 28 -3.86 0.97 9.48
N VAL A 29 -3.49 1.46 8.29
CA VAL A 29 -4.37 1.58 7.12
C VAL A 29 -4.93 0.22 6.67
N LEU A 30 -4.11 -0.84 6.65
CA LEU A 30 -4.61 -2.19 6.34
C LEU A 30 -5.40 -2.80 7.52
N TRP A 31 -4.94 -2.56 8.75
CA TRP A 31 -5.60 -3.05 9.96
C TRP A 31 -7.02 -2.47 10.12
N SER A 32 -7.24 -1.22 9.73
CA SER A 32 -8.55 -0.56 9.82
C SER A 32 -9.63 -1.16 8.91
N LEU A 33 -9.25 -2.01 7.94
CA LEU A 33 -10.20 -2.74 7.09
C LEU A 33 -10.91 -3.86 7.86
N LEU A 34 -10.31 -4.36 8.95
CA LEU A 34 -10.95 -5.32 9.83
C LEU A 34 -12.07 -4.64 10.62
N ASP A 35 -13.24 -5.26 10.61
CA ASP A 35 -14.50 -4.79 11.17
C ASP A 35 -14.98 -3.44 10.62
N ALA A 36 -14.45 -3.01 9.47
CA ALA A 36 -14.95 -1.85 8.75
C ALA A 36 -16.39 -2.08 8.29
N LYS A 37 -17.23 -1.05 8.39
CA LYS A 37 -18.64 -1.14 7.94
C LYS A 37 -18.79 -1.08 6.43
N GLU A 38 -17.88 -0.37 5.77
CA GLU A 38 -17.84 -0.16 4.33
C GLU A 38 -16.38 -0.02 3.89
N VAL A 39 -16.11 -0.29 2.61
CA VAL A 39 -14.77 -0.08 2.04
C VAL A 39 -14.48 1.42 2.06
N PRO A 40 -13.40 1.89 2.71
CA PRO A 40 -13.08 3.31 2.78
C PRO A 40 -12.89 3.92 1.38
N PRO A 41 -13.26 5.20 1.18
CA PRO A 41 -12.92 5.89 -0.04
C PRO A 41 -11.40 6.04 -0.16
N SER A 42 -10.87 5.95 -1.38
CA SER A 42 -9.45 6.15 -1.66
C SER A 42 -9.01 7.57 -1.30
N ASP A 43 -8.19 7.71 -0.26
CA ASP A 43 -7.57 8.96 0.18
C ASP A 43 -6.07 9.04 -0.17
N PHE A 44 -5.45 7.88 -0.32
CA PHE A 44 -4.06 7.72 -0.74
C PHE A 44 -3.98 6.60 -1.78
N THR A 45 -3.31 6.85 -2.90
CA THR A 45 -3.47 6.03 -4.12
C THR A 45 -2.20 5.29 -4.54
N GLY A 46 -1.22 5.25 -3.66
CA GLY A 46 0.05 4.57 -3.90
C GLY A 46 0.47 3.71 -2.72
N PHE A 47 1.10 2.58 -3.04
CA PHE A 47 1.81 1.76 -2.07
C PHE A 47 3.14 1.25 -2.65
N VAL A 48 3.98 0.67 -1.80
CA VAL A 48 5.13 -0.12 -2.19
C VAL A 48 5.33 -1.25 -1.19
N ASP A 49 5.72 -2.43 -1.67
CA ASP A 49 6.12 -3.54 -0.81
C ASP A 49 7.51 -3.25 -0.17
N VAL A 50 7.66 -3.52 1.13
CA VAL A 50 8.85 -3.17 1.92
C VAL A 50 10.16 -3.73 1.35
N PRO A 51 10.23 -4.97 0.77
CA PRO A 51 11.44 -5.46 0.14
C PRO A 51 11.81 -4.68 -1.13
N VAL A 52 10.81 -4.17 -1.87
CA VAL A 52 11.04 -3.33 -3.07
C VAL A 52 11.61 -1.98 -2.65
N ALA A 53 11.05 -1.35 -1.62
CA ALA A 53 11.58 -0.10 -1.08
C ALA A 53 13.01 -0.27 -0.54
N ALA A 54 13.26 -1.34 0.23
CA ALA A 54 14.59 -1.67 0.76
C ALA A 54 15.61 -1.92 -0.36
N LYS A 55 15.23 -2.67 -1.41
CA LYS A 55 16.08 -2.89 -2.58
C LYS A 55 16.38 -1.58 -3.30
N ALA A 56 15.41 -0.69 -3.46
CA ALA A 56 15.63 0.61 -4.08
C ALA A 56 16.68 1.44 -3.31
N HIS A 57 16.62 1.45 -1.97
CA HIS A 57 17.64 2.10 -1.13
C HIS A 57 19.04 1.51 -1.36
N ILE A 58 19.17 0.19 -1.49
CA ILE A 58 20.45 -0.48 -1.77
C ILE A 58 20.97 -0.10 -3.16
N GLU A 59 20.09 -0.05 -4.17
CA GLU A 59 20.49 0.25 -5.54
C GLU A 59 20.96 1.70 -5.70
N VAL A 60 20.28 2.68 -5.10
CA VAL A 60 20.74 4.08 -5.18
C VAL A 60 22.08 4.30 -4.46
N TYR A 61 22.38 3.48 -3.45
CA TYR A 61 23.69 3.51 -2.80
C TYR A 61 24.81 2.98 -3.70
N LYS A 62 24.54 1.91 -4.46
CA LYS A 62 25.53 1.25 -5.34
C LYS A 62 25.81 2.02 -6.64
N ARG A 63 24.95 2.97 -7.00
CA ARG A 63 24.91 3.59 -8.32
C ARG A 63 25.37 5.05 -8.28
N PRO A 64 26.59 5.36 -8.73
CA PRO A 64 27.08 6.75 -8.73
C PRO A 64 26.19 7.69 -9.56
N ASP A 65 25.58 7.18 -10.63
CA ASP A 65 24.65 7.90 -11.51
C ASP A 65 23.29 8.23 -10.86
N ALA A 66 22.96 7.62 -9.71
CA ALA A 66 21.78 7.97 -8.93
C ALA A 66 21.94 9.28 -8.13
N GLY A 67 23.13 9.87 -8.09
CA GLY A 67 23.41 11.12 -7.39
C GLY A 67 22.52 12.28 -7.85
N GLY A 68 21.92 12.98 -6.90
CA GLY A 68 21.03 14.14 -7.14
C GLY A 68 19.61 13.76 -7.55
N GLN A 69 19.29 12.47 -7.69
CA GLN A 69 17.98 12.01 -8.15
C GLN A 69 17.00 11.77 -7.01
N ARG A 70 15.71 11.89 -7.33
CA ARG A 70 14.58 11.53 -6.47
C ARG A 70 13.76 10.46 -7.18
N PHE A 71 13.69 9.27 -6.59
CA PHE A 71 12.98 8.14 -7.18
C PHE A 71 11.64 7.96 -6.48
N LEU A 72 10.56 8.04 -7.26
CA LEU A 72 9.24 7.56 -6.84
C LEU A 72 9.24 6.04 -6.99
N VAL A 73 9.09 5.33 -5.88
CA VAL A 73 9.01 3.86 -5.85
C VAL A 73 7.62 3.52 -5.35
N ALA A 74 6.71 3.26 -6.29
CA ALA A 74 5.28 3.15 -6.02
C ALA A 74 4.59 2.20 -7.00
N SER A 75 3.45 1.68 -6.57
CA SER A 75 2.43 0.99 -7.36
C SER A 75 1.06 1.55 -6.99
N PRO A 76 0.06 1.49 -7.89
CA PRO A 76 -1.29 1.96 -7.60
C PRO A 76 -1.91 1.23 -6.40
N PHE A 77 -2.65 1.95 -5.56
CA PHE A 77 -3.38 1.40 -4.42
C PHE A 77 -4.80 1.95 -4.39
N ASN A 78 -5.76 1.09 -4.07
CA ASN A 78 -7.07 1.50 -3.58
C ASN A 78 -7.56 0.47 -2.54
N TYR A 79 -8.49 0.87 -1.68
CA TYR A 79 -8.98 -0.01 -0.61
C TYR A 79 -9.80 -1.21 -1.12
N GLN A 80 -10.46 -1.08 -2.27
CA GLN A 80 -11.21 -2.19 -2.85
C GLN A 80 -10.29 -3.33 -3.29
N ASP A 81 -9.16 -3.03 -3.94
CA ASP A 81 -8.17 -4.03 -4.33
C ASP A 81 -7.60 -4.76 -3.10
N ALA A 82 -7.37 -4.03 -2.00
CA ALA A 82 -6.90 -4.60 -0.74
C ALA A 82 -7.94 -5.54 -0.10
N VAL A 83 -9.21 -5.12 -0.08
CA VAL A 83 -10.33 -5.91 0.42
C VAL A 83 -10.55 -7.16 -0.41
N ASP A 84 -10.53 -7.04 -1.74
CA ASP A 84 -10.69 -8.16 -2.67
C ASP A 84 -9.57 -9.19 -2.45
N ALA A 85 -8.32 -8.74 -2.34
CA ALA A 85 -7.16 -9.60 -2.05
C ALA A 85 -7.27 -10.28 -0.67
N LEU A 86 -7.61 -9.54 0.40
CA LEU A 86 -7.75 -10.10 1.75
C LEU A 86 -8.85 -11.16 1.83
N ARG A 87 -9.98 -10.95 1.15
CA ARG A 87 -11.11 -11.91 1.10
C ARG A 87 -10.77 -13.16 0.28
N GLU A 88 -9.93 -13.04 -0.74
CA GLU A 88 -9.45 -14.16 -1.56
C GLU A 88 -8.37 -14.98 -0.83
N ASP A 89 -7.36 -14.31 -0.29
CA ASP A 89 -6.17 -14.95 0.30
C ASP A 89 -6.42 -15.44 1.73
N ILE A 90 -7.34 -14.81 2.47
CA ILE A 90 -7.63 -15.13 3.88
C ILE A 90 -9.15 -15.31 4.08
N PRO A 91 -9.72 -16.47 3.70
CA PRO A 91 -11.17 -16.71 3.75
C PRO A 91 -11.80 -16.55 5.15
N GLU A 92 -11.01 -16.68 6.22
CA GLU A 92 -11.45 -16.48 7.60
C GLU A 92 -11.90 -15.03 7.88
N LEU A 93 -11.36 -14.06 7.13
CA LEU A 93 -11.67 -12.63 7.31
C LEU A 93 -12.91 -12.18 6.54
N VAL A 94 -13.53 -13.04 5.72
CA VAL A 94 -14.68 -12.71 4.87
C VAL A 94 -15.86 -12.13 5.66
N ASN A 95 -16.05 -12.53 6.91
CA ASN A 95 -17.13 -12.00 7.76
C ASN A 95 -16.74 -10.72 8.52
N CYS A 96 -15.45 -10.38 8.54
CA CYS A 96 -14.91 -9.22 9.25
C CYS A 96 -14.52 -8.07 8.31
N ILE A 97 -14.54 -8.28 6.99
CA ILE A 97 -14.16 -7.25 6.02
C ILE A 97 -15.35 -7.00 5.08
N PRO A 98 -15.75 -5.75 4.83
CA PRO A 98 -16.86 -5.45 3.93
C PRO A 98 -16.52 -5.89 2.50
N GLU A 99 -17.51 -6.29 1.70
CA GLU A 99 -17.26 -6.73 0.31
C GLU A 99 -17.08 -5.55 -0.66
N GLY A 100 -17.73 -4.42 -0.39
CA GLY A 100 -17.68 -3.25 -1.28
C GLY A 100 -18.24 -3.55 -2.68
N THR A 101 -17.57 -3.04 -3.71
CA THR A 101 -17.89 -3.32 -5.12
C THR A 101 -16.69 -3.99 -5.78
N LYS A 102 -16.72 -5.32 -5.78
CA LYS A 102 -15.64 -6.17 -6.31
C LYS A 102 -15.17 -5.74 -7.70
N GLY A 103 -13.86 -5.62 -7.88
CA GLY A 103 -13.24 -5.29 -9.18
C GLY A 103 -13.40 -3.84 -9.62
N ILE A 104 -13.77 -2.91 -8.72
CA ILE A 104 -13.64 -1.47 -9.02
C ILE A 104 -12.17 -1.16 -9.31
N ASN A 105 -11.90 -0.66 -10.51
CA ASN A 105 -10.59 -0.15 -10.85
C ASN A 105 -10.34 1.18 -10.14
N ILE A 106 -9.10 1.42 -9.72
CA ILE A 106 -8.65 2.69 -9.15
C ILE A 106 -9.09 3.90 -10.00
N SER A 107 -9.09 3.78 -11.33
CA SER A 107 -9.50 4.82 -12.28
C SER A 107 -10.93 5.33 -12.09
N ASN A 108 -11.78 4.53 -11.45
CA ASN A 108 -13.18 4.88 -11.19
C ASN A 108 -13.33 5.65 -9.88
N THR A 109 -12.29 5.64 -9.03
CA THR A 109 -12.33 6.21 -7.67
C THR A 109 -11.49 7.48 -7.53
N VAL A 110 -10.57 7.72 -8.48
CA VAL A 110 -9.61 8.83 -8.40
C VAL A 110 -9.55 9.59 -9.72
N TYR A 111 -9.18 10.87 -9.64
CA TYR A 111 -8.96 11.68 -10.83
C TYR A 111 -7.72 11.20 -11.58
N CYS A 112 -7.88 10.77 -12.83
CA CYS A 112 -6.77 10.34 -13.68
C CYS A 112 -6.50 11.33 -14.82
N VAL A 113 -5.25 11.78 -14.92
CA VAL A 113 -4.80 12.65 -16.00
C VAL A 113 -4.50 11.80 -17.22
N ASN A 114 -5.12 12.12 -18.37
CA ASN A 114 -4.93 11.39 -19.63
C ASN A 114 -5.21 9.88 -19.55
N ARG A 115 -6.14 9.45 -18.68
CA ARG A 115 -6.45 8.04 -18.38
C ARG A 115 -5.26 7.22 -17.87
N LYS A 116 -4.22 7.89 -17.35
CA LYS A 116 -3.13 7.26 -16.64
C LYS A 116 -3.42 7.38 -15.15
N CYS A 117 -3.86 6.26 -14.62
CA CYS A 117 -3.75 5.87 -13.23
C CYS A 117 -2.67 4.75 -13.24
#